data_AF-A0A291QI47-F1
#
_entry.id   AF-A0A291QI47-F1
#
_cell.length_a   1.000
_cell.length_b   1.000
_cell.length_c   1.000
_cell.angle_alpha   90.00
_cell.angle_beta   90.00
_cell.angle_gamma   90.00
#
_symmetry.space_group_name_H-M   'P 1'
#
loop_
_entity.id
_entity.type
_entity.pdbx_description
1 polymer ?
#
loop_
_entity_poly.entity_id
_entity_poly.type
_entity_poly.pdbx_seq_one_letter_code
_entity_poly.pdbx_strand_id
1 'polypeptide(L)'
;MTREIGELSDEAAVQALAAVAEELGLLGAARQYDWDEAELSETLDAGYVDAYLSPGQPVASEGELARATLVYVASLGEDMARTVNEAADFARSPGERSLLMTIGVPVLVVVVLQTEVLVKRDTRGKWSLTIHKKAMKDAALGRVFTALLSRIGGGQ
;
A
#
# COMPACT_ATOMS: atom_id res chain seq x y z
N MET A 1 -10.77 -8.14 13.94
CA MET A 1 -10.25 -7.54 12.69
C MET A 1 -8.99 -6.69 12.84
N THR A 2 -9.04 -5.41 13.26
CA THR A 2 -7.82 -4.56 13.30
C THR A 2 -6.69 -5.15 14.17
N ARG A 3 -7.04 -5.82 15.27
CA ARG A 3 -6.09 -6.51 16.15
C ARG A 3 -5.43 -7.72 15.47
N GLU A 4 -6.21 -8.51 14.75
CA GLU A 4 -5.73 -9.71 14.06
C GLU A 4 -4.80 -9.37 12.88
N ILE A 5 -5.09 -8.29 12.16
CA ILE A 5 -4.19 -7.76 11.12
C ILE A 5 -2.89 -7.22 11.75
N GLY A 6 -2.99 -6.57 12.91
CA GLY A 6 -1.85 -6.06 13.66
C GLY A 6 -0.89 -7.15 14.15
N GLU A 7 -1.37 -8.38 14.31
CA GLU A 7 -0.60 -9.54 14.79
C GLU A 7 0.04 -10.35 13.65
N LEU A 8 -0.23 -10.00 12.38
CA LEU A 8 0.43 -10.64 11.23
C LEU A 8 1.94 -10.34 11.24
N SER A 9 2.77 -11.34 10.91
CA SER A 9 4.17 -11.11 10.58
C SER A 9 4.29 -10.22 9.35
N ASP A 10 5.45 -9.60 9.14
CA ASP A 10 5.66 -8.72 7.97
C ASP A 10 5.43 -9.48 6.66
N GLU A 11 5.96 -10.70 6.54
CA GLU A 11 5.75 -11.57 5.39
C GLU A 11 4.27 -11.92 5.19
N ALA A 12 3.56 -12.30 6.26
CA ALA A 12 2.15 -12.66 6.17
C ALA A 12 1.27 -11.45 5.82
N ALA A 13 1.59 -10.26 6.33
CA ALA A 13 0.89 -9.03 5.99
C ALA A 13 1.07 -8.68 4.51
N VAL A 14 2.29 -8.81 4.01
CA VAL A 14 2.61 -8.61 2.59
C VAL A 14 1.85 -9.63 1.73
N GLN A 15 1.92 -10.92 2.04
CA GLN A 15 1.17 -11.95 1.31
C GLN A 15 -0.35 -11.72 1.32
N ALA A 16 -0.92 -11.33 2.46
CA ALA A 16 -2.32 -10.99 2.56
C ALA A 16 -2.69 -9.79 1.67
N LEU A 17 -1.83 -8.76 1.59
CA LEU A 17 -2.05 -7.63 0.69
C LEU A 17 -2.01 -8.05 -0.79
N ALA A 18 -1.11 -8.96 -1.19
CA ALA A 18 -1.13 -9.54 -2.54
C ALA A 18 -2.45 -10.23 -2.84
N ALA A 19 -2.90 -11.10 -1.93
CA ALA A 19 -4.12 -11.86 -2.12
C ALA A 19 -5.35 -10.95 -2.24
N VAL A 20 -5.41 -9.86 -1.47
CA VAL A 20 -6.45 -8.83 -1.63
C VAL A 20 -6.35 -8.16 -3.00
N ALA A 21 -5.15 -7.77 -3.44
CA ALA A 21 -4.98 -7.17 -4.76
C ALA A 21 -5.34 -8.15 -5.91
N GLU A 22 -5.10 -9.44 -5.73
CA GLU A 22 -5.50 -10.51 -6.65
C GLU A 22 -7.02 -10.66 -6.72
N GLU A 23 -7.69 -10.76 -5.58
CA GLU A 23 -9.15 -10.90 -5.49
C GLU A 23 -9.87 -9.69 -6.11
N LEU A 24 -9.29 -8.50 -5.95
CA LEU A 24 -9.80 -7.27 -6.56
C LEU A 24 -9.47 -7.15 -8.07
N GLY A 25 -8.76 -8.12 -8.66
CA GLY A 25 -8.35 -8.10 -10.06
C GLY A 25 -7.29 -7.04 -10.40
N LEU A 26 -6.59 -6.52 -9.39
CA LEU A 26 -5.69 -5.37 -9.51
C LEU A 26 -4.26 -5.77 -9.90
N LEU A 27 -3.89 -7.04 -9.84
CA LEU A 27 -2.55 -7.49 -10.25
C LEU A 27 -2.27 -7.21 -11.73
N GLY A 28 -3.30 -7.24 -12.58
CA GLY A 28 -3.16 -6.85 -13.99
C GLY A 28 -2.80 -5.38 -14.15
N ALA A 29 -3.42 -4.49 -13.37
CA ALA A 29 -3.09 -3.07 -13.34
C ALA A 29 -1.71 -2.82 -12.72
N ALA A 30 -1.38 -3.50 -11.61
CA ALA A 30 -0.09 -3.42 -10.94
C ALA A 30 1.08 -3.76 -11.87
N ARG A 31 0.91 -4.74 -12.77
CA ARG A 31 1.92 -5.10 -13.78
C ARG A 31 2.05 -4.09 -14.92
N GLN A 32 1.03 -3.25 -15.15
CA GLN A 32 1.08 -2.19 -16.16
C GLN A 32 1.81 -0.95 -15.64
N TYR A 33 1.76 -0.73 -14.33
CA TYR A 33 2.63 0.21 -13.65
C TYR A 33 4.00 -0.44 -13.50
N ASP A 34 4.85 -0.28 -14.51
CA ASP A 34 6.26 -0.72 -14.53
C ASP A 34 7.12 0.11 -13.54
N TRP A 35 6.62 0.32 -12.32
CA TRP A 35 7.30 1.05 -11.26
C TRP A 35 8.19 0.11 -10.47
N ASP A 36 9.43 0.52 -10.28
CA ASP A 36 10.20 0.09 -9.12
C ASP A 36 10.06 1.10 -7.96
N GLU A 37 10.58 0.74 -6.80
CA GLU A 37 10.51 1.57 -5.59
C GLU A 37 11.24 2.91 -5.77
N ALA A 38 12.27 2.95 -6.63
CA ALA A 38 13.03 4.17 -6.92
C ALA A 38 12.24 5.12 -7.83
N GLU A 39 11.58 4.60 -8.86
CA GLU A 39 10.66 5.40 -9.67
C GLU A 39 9.54 5.96 -8.81
N LEU A 40 8.95 5.18 -7.89
CA LEU A 40 7.91 5.70 -7.01
C LEU A 40 8.42 6.83 -6.10
N SER A 41 9.64 6.72 -5.59
CA SER A 41 10.31 7.77 -4.80
C SER A 41 10.41 9.09 -5.56
N GLU A 42 10.86 9.04 -6.83
CA GLU A 42 11.04 10.22 -7.68
C GLU A 42 9.74 10.94 -8.06
N THR A 43 8.59 10.27 -7.85
CA THR A 43 7.27 10.74 -8.28
C THR A 43 6.55 11.54 -7.21
N LEU A 44 7.12 11.56 -6.00
CA LEU A 44 6.65 12.40 -4.94
C LEU A 44 7.16 13.82 -5.10
N ASP A 45 6.24 14.77 -5.00
CA ASP A 45 6.61 16.14 -4.76
C ASP A 45 7.26 16.24 -3.37
N ALA A 46 8.49 16.75 -3.30
CA ALA A 46 9.20 16.96 -2.04
C ALA A 46 8.37 17.78 -1.03
N GLY A 47 7.55 18.72 -1.51
CA GLY A 47 6.63 19.50 -0.67
C GLY A 47 5.47 18.69 -0.10
N TYR A 48 5.07 17.57 -0.71
CA TYR A 48 4.13 16.62 -0.12
C TYR A 48 4.81 15.81 0.99
N VAL A 49 6.05 15.36 0.78
CA VAL A 49 6.80 14.59 1.78
C VAL A 49 7.02 15.41 3.05
N ASP A 50 7.51 16.64 2.90
CA ASP A 50 7.80 17.55 4.02
C ASP A 50 6.55 17.99 4.80
N ALA A 51 5.38 18.01 4.15
CA ALA A 51 4.12 18.38 4.79
C ALA A 51 3.53 17.27 5.69
N TYR A 52 3.90 16.01 5.44
CA TYR A 52 3.28 14.84 6.08
C TYR A 52 4.24 13.96 6.88
N LEU A 53 5.54 14.06 6.64
CA LEU A 53 6.56 13.39 7.42
C LEU A 53 7.23 14.36 8.39
N SER A 54 7.45 13.88 9.61
CA SER A 54 8.31 14.60 10.54
C SER A 54 9.78 14.29 10.24
N PRO A 55 10.70 15.28 10.35
CA PRO A 55 12.13 15.03 10.22
C PRO A 55 12.59 13.94 11.20
N GLY A 56 13.26 12.90 10.70
CA GLY A 56 13.74 11.77 11.51
C GLY A 56 12.68 10.73 11.87
N GLN A 57 11.50 10.76 11.24
CA GLN A 57 10.52 9.70 11.37
C GLN A 57 11.08 8.37 10.81
N PRO A 58 10.92 7.24 11.53
CA PRO A 58 11.37 5.95 11.04
C PRO A 58 10.72 5.57 9.70
N VAL A 59 11.54 4.99 8.82
CA VAL A 59 11.07 4.38 7.57
C VAL A 59 10.20 3.18 7.91
N ALA A 60 8.98 3.14 7.38
CA ALA A 60 8.06 2.03 7.62
C ALA A 60 8.52 0.75 6.91
N SER A 61 8.40 -0.39 7.61
CA SER A 61 8.63 -1.69 6.98
C SER A 61 7.54 -2.01 5.93
N GLU A 62 7.82 -2.94 5.02
CA GLU A 62 6.81 -3.43 4.06
C GLU A 62 5.60 -4.03 4.78
N GLY A 63 5.86 -4.77 5.87
CA GLY A 63 4.81 -5.34 6.71
C GLY A 63 3.96 -4.28 7.41
N GLU A 64 4.57 -3.20 7.90
CA GLU A 64 3.85 -2.08 8.50
C GLU A 64 2.94 -1.38 7.48
N LEU A 65 3.47 -1.12 6.28
CA LEU A 65 2.70 -0.54 5.18
C LEU A 65 1.56 -1.47 4.75
N ALA A 66 1.81 -2.77 4.64
CA ALA A 66 0.80 -3.76 4.28
C ALA A 66 -0.30 -3.86 5.34
N ARG A 67 0.05 -3.96 6.64
CA ARG A 67 -0.92 -3.98 7.75
C ARG A 67 -1.78 -2.72 7.77
N ALA A 68 -1.17 -1.55 7.62
CA ALA A 68 -1.92 -0.28 7.57
C ALA A 68 -2.92 -0.28 6.41
N THR A 69 -2.50 -0.76 5.24
CA THR A 69 -3.36 -0.82 4.04
C THR A 69 -4.51 -1.80 4.22
N LEU A 70 -4.24 -2.99 4.75
CA LEU A 70 -5.27 -4.00 5.04
C LEU A 70 -6.30 -3.47 6.05
N VAL A 71 -5.86 -2.74 7.09
CA VAL A 71 -6.77 -2.09 8.04
C VAL A 71 -7.67 -1.06 7.34
N TYR A 72 -7.10 -0.26 6.45
CA TYR A 72 -7.88 0.71 5.67
C TYR A 72 -8.89 0.01 4.75
N VAL A 73 -8.47 -0.96 3.95
CA VAL A 73 -9.36 -1.70 3.04
C VAL A 73 -10.51 -2.35 3.81
N ALA A 74 -10.21 -2.98 4.94
CA ALA A 74 -11.22 -3.61 5.77
C ALA A 74 -12.22 -2.61 6.38
N SER A 75 -11.88 -1.32 6.46
CA SER A 75 -12.78 -0.26 6.93
C SER A 75 -13.79 0.23 5.88
N LEU A 76 -13.61 -0.13 4.60
CA LEU A 76 -14.45 0.32 3.49
C LEU A 76 -15.85 -0.33 3.45
N GLY A 77 -16.03 -1.46 4.14
CA GLY A 77 -17.32 -2.15 4.23
C GLY A 77 -17.18 -3.62 4.65
N GLU A 78 -18.31 -4.26 4.95
CA GLU A 78 -18.33 -5.67 5.42
C GLU A 78 -17.80 -6.67 4.40
N ASP A 79 -18.02 -6.43 3.10
CA ASP A 79 -17.49 -7.30 2.05
C ASP A 79 -15.95 -7.21 1.98
N MET A 80 -15.39 -5.99 2.03
CA MET A 80 -13.94 -5.80 2.04
C MET A 80 -13.30 -6.34 3.32
N ALA A 81 -13.98 -6.17 4.46
CA ALA A 81 -13.59 -6.77 5.73
C ALA A 81 -13.46 -8.29 5.62
N ARG A 82 -14.43 -8.95 4.96
CA ARG A 82 -14.40 -10.39 4.71
C ARG A 82 -13.22 -10.79 3.83
N THR A 83 -13.04 -10.12 2.69
CA THR A 83 -11.91 -10.37 1.77
C THR A 83 -10.56 -10.25 2.48
N VAL A 84 -10.37 -9.22 3.31
CA VAL A 84 -9.14 -9.04 4.09
C VAL A 84 -8.92 -10.17 5.09
N ASN A 85 -9.98 -10.65 5.76
CA ASN A 85 -9.86 -11.75 6.72
C ASN A 85 -9.50 -13.07 6.02
N GLU A 86 -10.15 -13.39 4.91
CA GLU A 86 -9.85 -14.59 4.12
C GLU A 86 -8.40 -14.57 3.61
N ALA A 87 -7.93 -13.41 3.12
CA ALA A 87 -6.55 -13.22 2.72
C ALA A 87 -5.55 -13.36 3.88
N ALA A 88 -5.89 -12.82 5.06
CA ALA A 88 -5.05 -12.93 6.26
C ALA A 88 -4.97 -14.37 6.77
N ASP A 89 -6.07 -15.12 6.75
CA ASP A 89 -6.09 -16.53 7.16
C ASP A 89 -5.31 -17.41 6.18
N PHE A 90 -5.42 -17.14 4.88
CA PHE A 90 -4.59 -17.77 3.86
C PHE A 90 -3.09 -17.50 4.11
N ALA A 91 -2.70 -16.25 4.34
CA ALA A 91 -1.30 -15.87 4.57
C ALA A 91 -0.70 -16.45 5.87
N ARG A 92 -1.53 -16.73 6.89
CA ARG A 92 -1.09 -17.43 8.12
C ARG A 92 -0.82 -18.91 7.92
N SER A 93 -1.41 -19.51 6.89
CA SER A 93 -1.26 -20.92 6.55
C SER A 93 -0.56 -21.05 5.20
N PRO A 94 0.76 -20.81 5.13
CA PRO A 94 1.51 -20.92 3.88
C PRO A 94 1.55 -22.40 3.46
N GLY A 95 0.50 -22.86 2.77
CA GLY A 95 0.58 -24.03 1.91
C GLY A 95 1.50 -23.75 0.72
N GLU A 96 1.54 -24.66 -0.26
CA GLU A 96 2.40 -24.58 -1.45
C GLU A 96 2.24 -23.30 -2.31
N ARG A 97 1.26 -22.44 -2.00
CA ARG A 97 0.99 -21.17 -2.69
C ARG A 97 1.56 -19.99 -1.91
N SER A 98 2.88 -19.97 -1.71
CA SER A 98 3.55 -18.69 -1.45
C SER A 98 3.47 -17.88 -2.74
N LEU A 99 2.74 -16.76 -2.74
CA LEU A 99 2.74 -15.84 -3.86
C LEU A 99 4.15 -15.24 -3.92
N LEU A 100 4.98 -15.75 -4.83
CA LEU A 100 6.24 -15.13 -5.22
C LEU A 100 5.92 -13.73 -5.75
N MET A 101 6.02 -12.73 -4.88
CA MET A 101 5.76 -11.34 -5.24
C MET A 101 6.90 -10.84 -6.12
N THR A 102 6.59 -10.63 -7.39
CA THR A 102 7.45 -9.88 -8.32
C THR A 102 7.10 -8.38 -8.34
N ILE A 103 6.08 -7.95 -7.57
CA ILE A 103 5.56 -6.58 -7.52
C ILE A 103 5.91 -6.01 -6.14
N GLY A 104 6.51 -4.81 -6.10
CA GLY A 104 6.85 -4.14 -4.85
C GLY A 104 5.62 -3.74 -4.03
N VAL A 105 5.74 -3.81 -2.69
CA VAL A 105 4.65 -3.49 -1.76
C VAL A 105 4.10 -2.06 -1.94
N PRO A 106 4.92 -1.01 -2.16
CA PRO A 106 4.41 0.33 -2.46
C PRO A 106 3.49 0.36 -3.68
N VAL A 107 3.81 -0.40 -4.73
CA VAL A 107 3.01 -0.48 -5.96
C VAL A 107 1.66 -1.14 -5.67
N LEU A 108 1.65 -2.24 -4.90
CA LEU A 108 0.42 -2.90 -4.46
C LEU A 108 -0.48 -1.95 -3.67
N VAL A 109 0.09 -1.15 -2.77
CA VAL A 109 -0.68 -0.14 -2.04
C VAL A 109 -1.27 0.90 -2.98
N VAL A 110 -0.50 1.45 -3.91
CA VAL A 110 -1.00 2.47 -4.84
C VAL A 110 -2.16 1.94 -5.69
N VAL A 111 -2.08 0.71 -6.21
CA VAL A 111 -3.18 0.14 -7.01
C VAL A 111 -4.42 -0.17 -6.17
N VAL A 112 -4.24 -0.64 -4.93
CA VAL A 112 -5.35 -0.87 -4.00
C VAL A 112 -6.04 0.45 -3.65
N LEU A 113 -5.30 1.54 -3.57
CA LEU A 113 -5.80 2.89 -3.28
C LEU A 113 -6.23 3.68 -4.52
N GLN A 114 -6.37 3.08 -5.71
CA GLN A 114 -6.60 3.80 -6.97
C GLN A 114 -7.82 4.75 -6.98
N THR A 115 -8.79 4.58 -6.06
CA THR A 115 -9.94 5.51 -5.91
C THR A 115 -9.57 6.77 -5.11
N GLU A 116 -8.57 6.65 -4.26
CA GLU A 116 -8.11 7.68 -3.33
C GLU A 116 -6.87 8.42 -3.83
N VAL A 117 -6.17 7.84 -4.81
CA VAL A 117 -5.00 8.43 -5.44
C VAL A 117 -5.18 8.55 -6.95
N LEU A 118 -4.76 9.68 -7.48
CA LEU A 118 -4.64 9.90 -8.90
C LEU A 118 -3.17 9.72 -9.29
N VAL A 119 -2.92 8.82 -10.22
CA VAL A 119 -1.59 8.62 -10.79
C VAL A 119 -1.59 9.05 -12.24
N LYS A 120 -0.62 9.88 -12.62
CA LYS A 120 -0.47 10.38 -13.99
C LYS A 120 0.98 10.34 -14.41
N ARG A 121 1.23 10.02 -15.68
CA ARG A 121 2.54 10.21 -16.32
C ARG A 121 2.52 11.54 -17.05
N ASP A 122 3.47 12.42 -16.72
CA ASP A 122 3.65 13.69 -17.39
C ASP A 122 4.27 13.49 -18.80
N THR A 123 4.30 14.56 -19.59
CA THR A 123 4.83 14.53 -20.97
C THR A 123 6.34 14.32 -21.04
N ARG A 124 7.04 14.39 -19.90
CA ARG A 124 8.48 14.10 -19.77
C ARG A 124 8.73 12.65 -19.32
N GLY A 125 7.67 11.86 -19.19
CA GLY A 125 7.73 10.47 -18.78
C GLY A 125 7.81 10.26 -17.28
N LYS A 126 7.71 11.32 -16.45
CA LYS A 126 7.71 11.23 -14.99
C LYS A 126 6.33 10.92 -14.47
N TRP A 127 6.21 10.03 -13.50
CA TRP A 127 4.93 9.82 -12.83
C TRP A 127 4.71 10.89 -11.73
N SER A 128 3.46 11.15 -11.41
CA SER A 128 3.02 12.02 -10.34
C SER A 128 1.90 11.35 -9.58
N LEU A 129 2.04 11.23 -8.25
CA LEU A 129 1.04 10.73 -7.34
C LEU A 129 0.31 11.90 -6.67
N THR A 130 -1.00 11.99 -6.81
CA THR A 130 -1.83 13.01 -6.15
C THR A 130 -2.86 12.33 -5.26
N ILE A 131 -2.83 12.64 -3.96
CA ILE A 131 -3.76 12.07 -2.99
C ILE A 131 -5.00 12.97 -2.90
N HIS A 132 -6.20 12.38 -2.95
CA HIS A 132 -7.44 13.12 -2.81
C HIS A 132 -7.60 13.70 -1.39
N LYS A 133 -7.99 14.98 -1.29
CA LYS A 133 -8.10 15.71 0.00
C LYS A 133 -9.14 15.11 0.96
N LYS A 134 -10.17 14.43 0.43
CA LYS A 134 -11.18 13.71 1.24
C LYS A 134 -10.56 12.49 1.93
N ALA A 135 -9.65 11.83 1.23
CA ALA A 135 -8.91 10.68 1.70
C ALA A 135 -8.03 11.01 2.93
N MET A 136 -7.42 12.20 2.94
CA MET A 136 -6.59 12.69 4.05
C MET A 136 -7.35 12.99 5.36
N LYS A 137 -8.69 12.99 5.37
CA LYS A 137 -9.47 13.18 6.60
C LYS A 137 -9.76 11.87 7.33
N ASP A 138 -9.51 10.74 6.67
CA ASP A 138 -9.66 9.43 7.26
C ASP A 138 -8.38 9.05 8.01
N ALA A 139 -8.49 8.71 9.29
CA ALA A 139 -7.35 8.41 10.13
C ALA A 139 -6.64 7.09 9.76
N ALA A 140 -7.36 6.11 9.19
CA ALA A 140 -6.75 4.87 8.70
C ALA A 140 -5.98 5.16 7.42
N LEU A 141 -6.56 5.92 6.51
CA LEU A 141 -5.91 6.27 5.26
C LEU A 141 -4.71 7.21 5.43
N GLY A 142 -4.80 8.15 6.38
CA GLY A 142 -3.66 8.98 6.78
C GLY A 142 -2.47 8.15 7.24
N ARG A 143 -2.70 7.07 8.00
CA ARG A 143 -1.63 6.13 8.41
C ARG A 143 -1.01 5.40 7.23
N VAL A 144 -1.83 4.97 6.26
CA VAL A 144 -1.32 4.34 5.04
C VAL A 144 -0.43 5.30 4.27
N PHE A 145 -0.87 6.55 4.05
CA PHE A 145 -0.07 7.53 3.33
C PHE A 145 1.19 7.93 4.09
N THR A 146 1.14 8.10 5.40
CA THR A 146 2.35 8.36 6.19
C THR A 146 3.36 7.20 6.09
N ALA A 147 2.90 5.94 6.18
CA ALA A 147 3.78 4.77 6.03
C ALA A 147 4.31 4.62 4.60
N LEU A 148 3.47 4.90 3.59
CA LEU A 148 3.87 4.89 2.19
C LEU A 148 4.96 5.95 2.00
N LEU A 149 4.65 7.22 2.27
CA LEU A 149 5.55 8.36 2.10
C LEU A 149 6.88 8.18 2.84
N SER A 150 6.89 7.65 4.07
CA SER A 150 8.16 7.43 4.80
C SER A 150 9.03 6.37 4.13
N ARG A 151 8.41 5.36 3.51
CA ARG A 151 9.10 4.32 2.77
C ARG A 151 9.71 4.82 1.47
N ILE A 152 8.93 5.55 0.69
CA ILE A 152 9.38 6.00 -0.64
C ILE A 152 10.19 7.30 -0.57
N GLY A 153 10.01 8.14 0.46
CA GLY A 153 10.77 9.38 0.65
C GLY A 153 11.97 9.26 1.59
N GLY A 154 11.99 8.29 2.51
CA GLY A 154 13.04 8.13 3.53
C GLY A 154 14.22 7.24 3.14
N GLY A 155 14.25 6.74 1.91
CA GLY A 155 15.33 5.91 1.36
C GLY A 155 16.54 6.66 0.78
N GLN A 156 16.65 7.98 1.01
CA GLN A 156 17.79 8.81 0.56
C GLN A 156 18.85 9.01 1.63
#